data_AF-A0A6B2CUZ7-F1
#
_entry.id   AF-A0A6B2CUZ7-F1
#
_cell.length_a   1.000
_cell.length_b   1.000
_cell.length_c   1.000
_cell.angle_alpha   90.00
_cell.angle_beta   90.00
_cell.angle_gamma   90.00
#
_symmetry.space_group_name_H-M   'P 1'
#
loop_
_entity.id
_entity.type
_entity.pdbx_description
1 polymer ?
#
loop_
_entity_poly.entity_id
_entity_poly.type
_entity_poly.pdbx_seq_one_letter_code
_entity_poly.pdbx_strand_id
1 'polypeptide(L)'
;MWSLAYGLIALAVVVFVVLYAAAHTPSIVSVNLADQLYYAKKWIAEYLPSFPRVNATSRFRVFVDVVRVVRANATAYDYDTRQWVTFPVYLPVGYRLEKAEDNVDYQIYLNLTRCRYTALPRGEVAVLCEIELRHSLDQLPWLEVYAAVPHNLTQYYSWLYGYYAAWRRPPAVGLDPGVGADAGFVELVKAEHVLVYNATSDSVMLYVVAPVAALYVLLVDYPLKLPLSCSAQTASTSSGSQRTDTPVINLPTPSLLTPPSPHTPTPTQSSPTLIIGLPN
;
A
#
# COMPACT_ATOMS: atom_id res chain seq x y z
N MET A 1 -68.21 -38.14 24.56
CA MET A 1 -68.27 -36.77 25.13
C MET A 1 -66.90 -36.31 25.62
N TRP A 2 -66.22 -37.02 26.53
CA TRP A 2 -64.93 -36.59 27.10
C TRP A 2 -63.80 -36.28 26.09
N SER A 3 -63.66 -37.03 24.99
CA SER A 3 -62.61 -36.78 23.98
C SER A 3 -62.70 -35.41 23.30
N LEU A 4 -63.91 -34.85 23.16
CA LEU A 4 -64.14 -33.55 22.54
C LEU A 4 -63.63 -32.42 23.46
N ALA A 5 -63.82 -32.55 24.77
CA ALA A 5 -63.29 -31.63 25.76
C ALA A 5 -61.75 -31.63 25.77
N TYR A 6 -61.11 -32.81 25.75
CA TYR A 6 -59.64 -32.91 25.65
C TYR A 6 -59.12 -32.33 24.33
N GLY A 7 -59.82 -32.53 23.21
CA GLY A 7 -59.46 -31.91 21.93
C GLY A 7 -59.53 -30.38 21.95
N LEU A 8 -60.56 -29.80 22.57
CA LEU A 8 -60.68 -28.34 22.73
C LEU A 8 -59.61 -27.76 23.66
N ILE A 9 -59.29 -28.45 24.76
CA ILE A 9 -58.21 -28.02 25.67
C ILE A 9 -56.85 -28.08 24.95
N ALA A 10 -56.56 -29.15 24.21
CA ALA A 10 -55.33 -29.26 23.44
C ALA A 10 -55.23 -28.15 22.37
N LEU A 11 -56.33 -27.86 21.66
CA LEU A 11 -56.36 -26.78 20.67
C LEU A 11 -56.16 -25.40 21.33
N ALA A 12 -56.78 -25.14 22.48
CA ALA A 12 -56.59 -23.90 23.23
C ALA A 12 -55.13 -23.73 23.71
N VAL A 13 -54.47 -24.80 24.16
CA VAL A 13 -53.05 -24.79 24.54
C VAL A 13 -52.16 -24.52 23.32
N VAL A 14 -52.41 -25.16 22.18
CA VAL A 14 -51.64 -24.91 20.94
C VAL A 14 -51.83 -23.46 20.46
N VAL A 15 -53.05 -22.95 20.44
CA VAL A 15 -53.33 -21.54 20.09
C VAL A 15 -52.65 -20.58 21.05
N PHE A 16 -52.67 -20.85 22.36
CA PHE A 16 -51.96 -20.04 23.35
C PHE A 16 -50.44 -20.04 23.11
N VAL A 17 -49.83 -21.21 22.86
CA VAL A 17 -48.40 -21.32 22.57
C VAL A 17 -48.03 -20.56 21.29
N VAL A 18 -48.83 -20.66 20.22
CA VAL A 18 -48.59 -19.94 18.95
C VAL A 18 -48.73 -18.43 19.13
N LEU A 19 -49.77 -17.96 19.82
CA LEU A 19 -49.95 -16.53 20.10
C LEU A 19 -48.90 -15.98 21.06
N TYR A 20 -48.51 -16.73 22.08
CA TYR A 20 -47.44 -16.38 22.99
C TYR A 20 -46.11 -16.26 22.24
N ALA A 21 -45.78 -17.25 21.39
CA ALA A 21 -44.61 -17.19 20.53
C ALA A 21 -44.66 -15.99 19.58
N ALA A 22 -45.78 -15.75 18.89
CA ALA A 22 -45.91 -14.60 17.98
C ALA A 22 -45.76 -13.24 18.70
N ALA A 23 -46.28 -13.11 19.92
CA ALA A 23 -46.19 -11.89 20.71
C ALA A 23 -44.82 -11.67 21.40
N HIS A 24 -44.07 -12.74 21.67
CA HIS A 24 -42.77 -12.70 22.38
C HIS A 24 -41.58 -13.07 21.49
N THR A 25 -41.79 -13.34 20.20
CA THR A 25 -40.70 -13.39 19.23
C THR A 25 -40.24 -11.95 19.03
N PRO A 26 -39.03 -11.55 19.46
CA PRO A 26 -38.54 -10.21 19.19
C PRO A 26 -38.53 -10.00 17.68
N SER A 27 -38.83 -8.79 17.21
CA SER A 27 -38.73 -8.47 15.79
C SER A 27 -37.31 -8.79 15.33
N ILE A 28 -37.17 -9.82 14.48
CA ILE A 28 -35.90 -10.16 13.85
C ILE A 28 -35.62 -9.10 12.79
N VAL A 29 -35.19 -7.93 13.25
CA VAL A 29 -34.52 -6.95 12.40
C VAL A 29 -33.25 -7.62 11.94
N SER A 30 -33.21 -8.03 10.68
CA SER A 30 -32.03 -8.62 10.06
C SER A 30 -30.92 -7.57 10.08
N VAL A 31 -30.00 -7.67 11.05
CA VAL A 31 -28.82 -6.81 11.14
C VAL A 31 -27.95 -7.07 9.92
N ASN A 32 -27.98 -6.17 8.94
CA ASN A 32 -27.08 -6.27 7.80
C ASN A 32 -25.70 -5.74 8.18
N LEU A 33 -24.85 -6.65 8.65
CA LEU A 33 -23.46 -6.37 9.03
C LEU A 33 -22.67 -5.71 7.88
N ALA A 34 -22.96 -6.08 6.63
CA ALA A 34 -22.31 -5.52 5.46
C ALA A 34 -22.71 -4.05 5.21
N ASP A 35 -23.97 -3.69 5.47
CA ASP A 35 -24.42 -2.29 5.39
C ASP A 35 -23.76 -1.46 6.49
N GLN A 36 -23.74 -1.94 7.75
CA GLN A 36 -23.07 -1.24 8.86
C GLN A 36 -21.57 -1.04 8.55
N LEU A 37 -20.89 -2.07 8.07
CA LEU A 37 -19.49 -1.98 7.64
C LEU A 37 -19.28 -0.99 6.48
N TYR A 38 -20.20 -0.96 5.51
CA TYR A 38 -20.19 -0.01 4.40
C TYR A 38 -20.37 1.43 4.89
N TYR A 39 -21.31 1.67 5.81
CA TYR A 39 -21.54 2.99 6.41
C TYR A 39 -20.32 3.47 7.21
N ALA A 40 -19.71 2.60 8.03
CA ALA A 40 -18.50 2.91 8.77
C ALA A 40 -17.36 3.37 7.86
N LYS A 41 -17.06 2.58 6.82
CA LYS A 41 -16.04 2.89 5.80
C LYS A 41 -16.36 4.16 5.01
N LYS A 42 -17.64 4.37 4.65
CA LYS A 42 -18.09 5.57 3.94
C LYS A 42 -17.92 6.82 4.79
N TRP A 43 -18.28 6.76 6.08
CA TRP A 43 -18.10 7.86 7.02
C TRP A 43 -16.61 8.22 7.13
N ILE A 44 -15.74 7.23 7.33
CA ILE A 44 -14.28 7.46 7.36
C ILE A 44 -13.81 8.12 6.06
N ALA A 45 -14.28 7.67 4.89
CA ALA A 45 -13.89 8.24 3.60
C ALA A 45 -14.33 9.71 3.43
N GLU A 46 -15.51 10.07 3.94
CA GLU A 46 -16.07 11.42 3.89
C GLU A 46 -15.32 12.38 4.83
N TYR A 47 -14.94 11.92 6.03
CA TYR A 47 -14.23 12.73 7.03
C TYR A 47 -12.70 12.69 6.92
N LEU A 48 -12.13 11.79 6.12
CA LEU A 48 -10.67 11.65 5.90
C LEU A 48 -9.92 12.97 5.64
N PRO A 49 -10.46 13.94 4.87
CA PRO A 49 -9.78 15.23 4.65
C PRO A 49 -9.57 16.07 5.91
N SER A 50 -10.46 15.92 6.89
CA SER A 50 -10.50 16.67 8.15
C SER A 50 -9.60 16.10 9.24
N PHE A 51 -9.17 14.84 9.10
CA PHE A 51 -8.41 14.15 10.13
C PHE A 51 -7.01 14.76 10.35
N PRO A 52 -6.53 14.81 11.61
CA PRO A 52 -5.22 15.35 11.95
C PRO A 52 -4.09 14.67 11.17
N ARG A 53 -3.20 15.50 10.62
CA ARG A 53 -2.03 15.07 9.84
C ARG A 53 -0.78 15.17 10.71
N VAL A 54 -0.10 14.05 10.97
CA VAL A 54 1.08 13.99 11.85
C VAL A 54 2.31 13.48 11.10
N ASN A 55 3.49 14.04 11.39
CA ASN A 55 4.77 13.53 10.90
C ASN A 55 5.43 12.53 11.88
N ALA A 56 5.23 12.75 13.19
CA ALA A 56 5.85 11.98 14.25
C ALA A 56 5.20 10.60 14.45
N THR A 57 5.99 9.53 14.30
CA THR A 57 5.58 8.13 14.52
C THR A 57 5.04 7.89 15.93
N SER A 58 5.55 8.61 16.95
CA SER A 58 5.05 8.51 18.33
C SER A 58 3.60 8.99 18.47
N ARG A 59 3.25 10.13 17.85
CA ARG A 59 1.87 10.64 17.82
C ARG A 59 0.95 9.69 17.05
N PHE A 60 1.41 9.20 15.89
CA PHE A 60 0.67 8.24 15.07
C PHE A 60 0.34 6.92 15.81
N ARG A 61 1.20 6.47 16.73
CA ARG A 61 0.95 5.28 17.56
C ARG A 61 -0.02 5.49 18.72
N VAL A 62 -0.33 6.73 19.07
CA VAL A 62 -1.18 7.05 20.24
C VAL A 62 -2.58 7.49 19.80
N PHE A 63 -2.68 8.40 18.83
CA PHE A 63 -3.96 8.92 18.35
C PHE A 63 -4.71 7.91 17.47
N VAL A 64 -6.03 8.08 17.41
CA VAL A 64 -6.99 7.45 16.50
C VAL A 64 -7.49 8.54 15.52
N ASP A 65 -8.08 8.15 14.40
CA ASP A 65 -8.51 9.02 13.30
C ASP A 65 -7.43 10.00 12.85
N VAL A 66 -6.25 9.44 12.57
CA VAL A 66 -5.02 10.19 12.31
C VAL A 66 -4.31 9.67 11.07
N VAL A 67 -3.84 10.60 10.25
CA VAL A 67 -3.06 10.28 9.05
C VAL A 67 -1.61 10.66 9.26
N ARG A 68 -0.71 9.68 9.07
CA ARG A 68 0.73 9.92 9.08
C ARG A 68 1.17 10.44 7.72
N VAL A 69 1.77 11.62 7.68
CA VAL A 69 2.24 12.26 6.44
C VAL A 69 3.72 12.60 6.51
N VAL A 70 4.39 12.53 5.35
CA VAL A 70 5.75 13.02 5.15
C VAL A 70 5.68 14.23 4.22
N ARG A 71 6.49 15.27 4.50
CA ARG A 71 6.67 16.40 3.58
C ARG A 71 7.77 16.04 2.59
N ALA A 72 7.46 16.06 1.30
CA ALA A 72 8.43 15.93 0.22
C ALA A 72 8.46 17.21 -0.61
N ASN A 73 9.55 17.44 -1.35
CA ASN A 73 9.61 18.49 -2.34
C ASN A 73 9.29 17.90 -3.72
N ALA A 74 8.39 18.55 -4.44
CA ALA A 74 8.09 18.27 -5.84
C ALA A 74 8.57 19.43 -6.71
N THR A 75 8.82 19.16 -7.99
CA THR A 75 9.20 20.18 -8.97
C THR A 75 8.12 20.27 -10.05
N ALA A 76 7.64 21.47 -10.32
CA ALA A 76 6.66 21.75 -11.37
C ALA A 76 7.21 22.78 -12.36
N TYR A 77 6.66 22.79 -13.56
CA TYR A 77 6.83 23.91 -14.47
C TYR A 77 5.69 24.91 -14.23
N ASP A 78 6.06 26.12 -13.82
CA ASP A 78 5.16 27.25 -13.67
C ASP A 78 4.95 27.89 -15.05
N TYR A 79 3.72 27.83 -15.57
CA TYR A 79 3.39 28.34 -16.89
C TYR A 79 3.23 29.87 -16.94
N ASP A 80 2.97 30.52 -15.80
CA ASP A 80 2.83 31.97 -15.70
C ASP A 80 4.20 32.65 -15.66
N THR A 81 5.12 32.12 -14.84
CA THR A 81 6.49 32.63 -14.73
C THR A 81 7.46 32.01 -15.74
N ARG A 82 7.07 30.92 -16.40
CA ARG A 82 7.88 30.11 -17.35
C ARG A 82 9.16 29.56 -16.74
N GLN A 83 9.10 29.15 -15.47
CA GLN A 83 10.25 28.65 -14.72
C GLN A 83 9.94 27.32 -14.02
N TRP A 84 10.99 26.53 -13.77
CA TRP A 84 10.88 25.35 -12.91
C TRP A 84 10.92 25.79 -11.45
N VAL A 85 9.93 25.37 -10.69
CA VAL A 85 9.72 25.75 -9.28
C VAL A 85 9.64 24.53 -8.39
N THR A 86 10.28 24.59 -7.23
CA THR A 86 10.22 23.54 -6.20
C THR A 86 9.21 23.94 -5.14
N PHE A 87 8.29 23.03 -4.81
CA PHE A 87 7.23 23.27 -3.82
C PHE A 87 7.00 22.06 -2.92
N PRO A 88 6.58 22.26 -1.66
CA PRO A 88 6.30 21.17 -0.73
C PRO A 88 4.96 20.50 -1.01
N VAL A 89 4.92 19.17 -0.92
CA VAL A 89 3.74 18.31 -0.98
C VAL A 89 3.70 17.41 0.25
N TYR A 90 2.51 17.14 0.80
CA TYR A 90 2.31 16.12 1.82
C TYR A 90 1.92 14.78 1.19
N LEU A 91 2.66 13.74 1.58
CA LEU A 91 2.51 12.38 1.10
C LEU A 91 2.06 11.49 2.27
N PRO A 92 0.91 10.81 2.18
CA PRO A 92 0.47 9.87 3.20
C PRO A 92 1.38 8.63 3.24
N VAL A 93 1.75 8.21 4.46
CA VAL A 93 2.58 7.02 4.72
C VAL A 93 1.99 6.09 5.78
N GLY A 94 0.80 6.43 6.30
CA GLY A 94 0.09 5.57 7.23
C GLY A 94 -1.24 6.18 7.68
N TYR A 95 -2.13 5.31 8.12
CA TYR A 95 -3.48 5.61 8.57
C TYR A 95 -3.76 4.85 9.86
N ARG A 96 -4.48 5.47 10.80
CA ARG A 96 -5.12 4.78 11.91
C ARG A 96 -6.51 5.37 12.06
N LEU A 97 -7.50 4.60 11.66
CA LEU A 97 -8.89 5.05 11.45
C LEU A 97 -9.82 4.07 12.18
N GLU A 98 -10.85 4.60 12.81
CA GLU A 98 -11.80 3.83 13.62
C GLU A 98 -13.22 4.37 13.39
N LYS A 99 -14.19 3.45 13.25
CA LYS A 99 -15.60 3.81 13.29
C LYS A 99 -16.42 2.64 13.81
N ALA A 100 -16.96 2.82 15.01
CA ALA A 100 -17.98 1.96 15.58
C ALA A 100 -19.38 2.33 15.05
N GLU A 101 -20.13 1.31 14.65
CA GLU A 101 -21.58 1.26 14.46
C GLU A 101 -22.19 0.28 15.49
N ASP A 102 -23.52 0.09 15.49
CA ASP A 102 -24.22 -0.67 16.54
C ASP A 102 -23.67 -2.10 16.79
N ASN A 103 -23.27 -2.81 15.72
CA ASN A 103 -22.78 -4.20 15.80
C ASN A 103 -21.45 -4.42 15.07
N VAL A 104 -20.83 -3.36 14.55
CA VAL A 104 -19.56 -3.42 13.79
C VAL A 104 -18.64 -2.34 14.33
N ASP A 105 -17.47 -2.74 14.84
CA ASP A 105 -16.35 -1.82 15.02
C ASP A 105 -15.37 -2.01 13.86
N TYR A 106 -15.25 -1.01 12.98
CA TYR A 106 -14.27 -1.01 11.90
C TYR A 106 -13.03 -0.22 12.31
N GLN A 107 -11.95 -0.93 12.59
CA GLN A 107 -10.63 -0.36 12.82
C GLN A 107 -9.71 -0.77 11.68
N ILE A 108 -8.92 0.17 11.17
CA ILE A 108 -7.84 -0.10 10.23
C ILE A 108 -6.58 0.69 10.58
N TYR A 109 -5.47 -0.04 10.71
CA TYR A 109 -4.12 0.48 10.87
C TYR A 109 -3.30 0.13 9.64
N LEU A 110 -2.75 1.14 8.99
CA LEU A 110 -1.81 1.02 7.87
C LEU A 110 -0.55 1.80 8.21
N ASN A 111 0.61 1.18 8.07
CA ASN A 111 1.88 1.86 8.26
C ASN A 111 2.87 1.39 7.20
N LEU A 112 3.23 2.26 6.27
CA LEU A 112 4.27 1.99 5.29
C LEU A 112 5.62 1.96 6.02
N THR A 113 6.14 0.75 6.24
CA THR A 113 7.36 0.53 7.03
C THR A 113 8.60 0.70 6.17
N ARG A 114 8.54 0.23 4.92
CA ARG A 114 9.67 0.23 3.98
C ARG A 114 9.20 0.27 2.53
N CYS A 115 10.02 0.87 1.68
CA CYS A 115 9.96 0.67 0.24
C CYS A 115 11.35 0.28 -0.25
N ARG A 116 11.45 -0.68 -1.18
CA ARG A 116 12.71 -1.11 -1.78
C ARG A 116 12.54 -1.39 -3.27
N TYR A 117 13.55 -1.05 -4.07
CA TYR A 117 13.57 -1.48 -5.47
C TYR A 117 13.64 -3.00 -5.54
N THR A 118 12.95 -3.58 -6.50
CA THR A 118 12.94 -5.02 -6.80
C THR A 118 12.89 -5.23 -8.31
N ALA A 119 13.34 -6.39 -8.78
CA ALA A 119 13.05 -6.84 -10.13
C ALA A 119 11.81 -7.74 -10.12
N LEU A 120 10.92 -7.58 -11.10
CA LEU A 120 9.91 -8.57 -11.43
C LEU A 120 10.55 -9.77 -12.13
N PRO A 121 9.89 -10.95 -12.21
CA PRO A 121 10.44 -12.14 -12.86
C PRO A 121 10.84 -11.95 -14.33
N ARG A 122 10.34 -10.91 -15.00
CA ARG A 122 10.68 -10.53 -16.39
C ARG A 122 11.82 -9.51 -16.52
N GLY A 123 12.46 -9.13 -15.41
CA GLY A 123 13.57 -8.17 -15.38
C GLY A 123 13.14 -6.69 -15.29
N GLU A 124 11.85 -6.40 -15.31
CA GLU A 124 11.30 -5.05 -15.12
C GLU A 124 11.58 -4.54 -13.70
N VAL A 125 11.98 -3.27 -13.57
CA VAL A 125 12.23 -2.64 -12.28
C VAL A 125 10.90 -2.18 -11.67
N ALA A 126 10.65 -2.59 -10.43
CA ALA A 126 9.49 -2.23 -9.63
C ALA A 126 9.92 -1.75 -8.23
N VAL A 127 8.96 -1.27 -7.45
CA VAL A 127 9.13 -0.98 -6.02
C VAL A 127 8.24 -1.91 -5.23
N LEU A 128 8.84 -2.62 -4.27
CA LEU A 128 8.15 -3.40 -3.26
C LEU A 128 7.90 -2.51 -2.05
N CYS A 129 6.62 -2.31 -1.74
CA CYS A 129 6.12 -1.63 -0.55
C CYS A 129 5.84 -2.67 0.55
N GLU A 130 6.39 -2.44 1.74
CA GLU A 130 6.15 -3.26 2.94
C GLU A 130 5.23 -2.45 3.85
N ILE A 131 3.98 -2.87 3.99
CA ILE A 131 2.94 -2.18 4.75
C ILE A 131 2.52 -3.06 5.93
N GLU A 132 2.73 -2.57 7.14
CA GLU A 132 2.13 -3.17 8.33
C GLU A 132 0.62 -2.87 8.31
N LEU A 133 -0.18 -3.93 8.34
CA LEU A 133 -1.63 -3.90 8.31
C LEU A 133 -2.18 -4.52 9.60
N ARG A 134 -3.14 -3.85 10.24
CA ARG A 134 -3.99 -4.44 11.29
C ARG A 134 -5.42 -4.00 11.05
N HIS A 135 -6.38 -4.87 11.29
CA HIS A 135 -7.81 -4.58 11.13
C HIS A 135 -8.65 -5.35 12.15
N SER A 136 -9.85 -4.87 12.44
CA SER A 136 -10.79 -5.52 13.39
C SER A 136 -11.57 -6.71 12.82
N LEU A 137 -11.55 -6.92 11.50
CA LEU A 137 -12.28 -8.01 10.83
C LEU A 137 -11.43 -9.29 10.73
N ASP A 138 -12.05 -10.45 10.56
CA ASP A 138 -11.33 -11.70 10.24
C ASP A 138 -10.67 -11.65 8.85
N GLN A 139 -11.33 -10.98 7.89
CA GLN A 139 -10.85 -10.76 6.53
C GLN A 139 -11.34 -9.39 6.05
N LEU A 140 -10.58 -8.71 5.19
CA LEU A 140 -11.02 -7.52 4.46
C LEU A 140 -11.69 -7.96 3.14
N PRO A 141 -13.03 -7.99 3.04
CA PRO A 141 -13.74 -8.65 1.93
C PRO A 141 -13.66 -7.88 0.60
N TRP A 142 -13.31 -6.59 0.65
CA TRP A 142 -13.26 -5.70 -0.52
C TRP A 142 -11.87 -5.07 -0.71
N LEU A 143 -10.83 -5.73 -0.19
CA LEU A 143 -9.47 -5.26 -0.33
C LEU A 143 -8.96 -5.42 -1.77
N GLU A 144 -8.75 -4.31 -2.44
CA GLU A 144 -8.04 -4.22 -3.71
C GLU A 144 -6.88 -3.23 -3.60
N VAL A 145 -5.86 -3.41 -4.43
CA VAL A 145 -4.66 -2.60 -4.40
C VAL A 145 -4.30 -2.17 -5.81
N TYR A 146 -4.03 -0.89 -5.99
CA TYR A 146 -3.67 -0.27 -7.27
C TYR A 146 -2.39 0.54 -7.15
N ALA A 147 -1.70 0.73 -8.26
CA ALA A 147 -0.62 1.69 -8.41
C ALA A 147 -1.13 2.89 -9.23
N ALA A 148 -0.97 4.10 -8.70
CA ALA A 148 -1.35 5.33 -9.38
C ALA A 148 -0.22 5.82 -10.28
N VAL A 149 -0.30 5.49 -11.58
CA VAL A 149 0.71 5.84 -12.59
C VAL A 149 0.27 7.12 -13.31
N PRO A 150 1.07 8.20 -13.36
CA PRO A 150 0.65 9.44 -13.99
C PRO A 150 0.65 9.31 -15.51
N HIS A 151 -0.41 9.80 -16.17
CA HIS A 151 -0.45 9.91 -17.63
C HIS A 151 0.65 10.85 -18.16
N ASN A 152 0.93 11.92 -17.41
CA ASN A 152 2.04 12.84 -17.67
C ASN A 152 2.54 13.42 -16.33
N LEU A 153 3.79 13.11 -15.97
CA LEU A 153 4.39 13.49 -14.69
C LEU A 153 4.49 15.02 -14.52
N THR A 154 4.88 15.74 -15.57
CA THR A 154 4.99 17.21 -15.56
C THR A 154 3.62 17.84 -15.37
N GLN A 155 2.61 17.36 -16.10
CA GLN A 155 1.24 17.85 -16.00
C GLN A 155 0.66 17.61 -14.59
N TYR A 156 0.89 16.43 -14.01
CA TYR A 156 0.48 16.10 -12.64
C TYR A 156 1.07 17.08 -11.61
N TYR A 157 2.39 17.34 -11.68
CA TYR A 157 3.01 18.28 -10.73
C TYR A 157 2.66 19.74 -10.97
N SER A 158 2.51 20.20 -12.22
CA SER A 158 2.01 21.56 -12.51
C SER A 158 0.56 21.75 -12.04
N TRP A 159 -0.28 20.71 -12.10
CA TRP A 159 -1.62 20.73 -11.51
C TRP A 159 -1.59 20.82 -9.97
N LEU A 160 -0.76 20.00 -9.30
CA LEU A 160 -0.56 20.11 -7.85
C LEU A 160 0.01 21.49 -7.43
N TYR A 161 0.88 22.07 -8.24
CA TYR A 161 1.42 23.41 -8.01
C TYR A 161 0.33 24.49 -8.10
N GLY A 162 -0.67 24.34 -8.97
CA GLY A 162 -1.85 25.21 -9.00
C GLY A 162 -2.59 25.27 -7.66
N TYR A 163 -2.80 24.11 -7.01
CA TYR A 163 -3.37 24.07 -5.65
C TYR A 163 -2.45 24.72 -4.61
N TYR A 164 -1.14 24.47 -4.69
CA TYR A 164 -0.17 25.10 -3.79
C TYR A 164 -0.19 26.64 -3.88
N ALA A 165 -0.21 27.17 -5.11
CA ALA A 165 -0.25 28.60 -5.37
C ALA A 165 -1.57 29.24 -4.89
N ALA A 166 -2.71 28.59 -5.16
CA ALA A 166 -4.03 29.05 -4.76
C ALA A 166 -4.25 29.00 -3.24
N TRP A 167 -3.90 27.90 -2.58
CA TRP A 167 -4.16 27.69 -1.15
C TRP A 167 -3.06 28.22 -0.23
N ARG A 168 -1.90 28.61 -0.77
CA ARG A 168 -0.70 29.04 0.00
C ARG A 168 -0.23 28.01 1.05
N ARG A 169 -0.60 26.74 0.90
CA ARG A 169 -0.23 25.61 1.78
C ARG A 169 0.13 24.38 0.93
N PRO A 170 0.97 23.45 1.45
CA PRO A 170 1.27 22.20 0.76
C PRO A 170 -0.04 21.42 0.48
N PRO A 171 -0.28 20.97 -0.76
CA PRO A 171 -1.34 20.02 -1.05
C PRO A 171 -0.99 18.64 -0.48
N ALA A 172 -2.00 17.86 -0.09
CA ALA A 172 -1.86 16.53 0.46
C ALA A 172 -2.55 15.48 -0.42
N VAL A 173 -1.75 14.57 -0.98
CA VAL A 173 -2.21 13.63 -2.01
C VAL A 173 -3.25 12.65 -1.46
N GLY A 174 -4.45 12.69 -2.04
CA GLY A 174 -5.64 11.94 -1.66
C GLY A 174 -6.16 12.19 -0.24
N LEU A 175 -5.74 13.30 0.38
CA LEU A 175 -6.29 13.80 1.64
C LEU A 175 -6.99 15.15 1.44
N ASP A 176 -6.47 16.02 0.57
CA ASP A 176 -7.20 17.23 0.20
C ASP A 176 -8.26 16.92 -0.88
N PRO A 177 -9.47 17.50 -0.82
CA PRO A 177 -10.54 17.21 -1.77
C PRO A 177 -10.13 17.51 -3.21
N GLY A 178 -10.34 16.54 -4.11
CA GLY A 178 -9.94 16.61 -5.51
C GLY A 178 -8.44 16.45 -5.76
N VAL A 179 -7.60 16.19 -4.76
CA VAL A 179 -6.13 16.05 -4.90
C VAL A 179 -5.70 14.57 -4.95
N GLY A 180 -6.50 13.71 -5.58
CA GLY A 180 -6.30 12.25 -5.59
C GLY A 180 -6.36 11.62 -6.97
N ALA A 181 -6.63 10.30 -7.00
CA ALA A 181 -6.81 9.54 -8.24
C ALA A 181 -8.12 9.88 -8.97
N ASP A 182 -9.08 10.44 -8.24
CA ASP A 182 -10.37 10.97 -8.70
C ASP A 182 -10.22 12.14 -9.68
N ALA A 183 -9.08 12.83 -9.69
CA ALA A 183 -8.83 13.98 -10.56
C ALA A 183 -8.47 13.63 -12.03
N GLY A 184 -8.29 12.35 -12.38
CA GLY A 184 -8.05 11.91 -13.75
C GLY A 184 -6.65 12.18 -14.33
N PHE A 185 -5.67 12.56 -13.50
CA PHE A 185 -4.26 12.70 -13.92
C PHE A 185 -3.44 11.40 -13.82
N VAL A 186 -4.02 10.34 -13.26
CA VAL A 186 -3.37 9.04 -13.04
C VAL A 186 -4.24 7.89 -13.53
N GLU A 187 -3.57 6.89 -14.09
CA GLU A 187 -4.13 5.57 -14.36
C GLU A 187 -4.00 4.70 -13.10
N LEU A 188 -5.07 3.98 -12.75
CA LEU A 188 -5.07 3.01 -11.66
C LEU A 188 -4.80 1.62 -12.20
N VAL A 189 -3.53 1.24 -12.24
CA VAL A 189 -3.08 -0.10 -12.65
C VAL A 189 -3.24 -1.05 -11.46
N LYS A 190 -3.88 -2.21 -11.63
CA LYS A 190 -4.03 -3.19 -10.52
C LYS A 190 -2.66 -3.70 -10.10
N ALA A 191 -2.36 -3.61 -8.79
CA ALA A 191 -1.07 -3.96 -8.24
C ALA A 191 -1.05 -5.40 -7.71
N GLU A 192 0.02 -6.13 -8.02
CA GLU A 192 0.29 -7.43 -7.40
C GLU A 192 0.57 -7.22 -5.90
N HIS A 193 -0.13 -7.97 -5.06
CA HIS A 193 0.00 -7.87 -3.63
C HIS A 193 -0.24 -9.21 -2.94
N VAL A 194 0.32 -9.37 -1.73
CA VAL A 194 0.11 -10.53 -0.88
C VAL A 194 0.07 -10.10 0.59
N LEU A 195 -0.89 -10.65 1.34
CA LEU A 195 -0.95 -10.51 2.78
C LEU A 195 -0.25 -11.71 3.41
N VAL A 196 0.74 -11.44 4.24
CA VAL A 196 1.50 -12.46 4.98
C VAL A 196 1.26 -12.25 6.46
N TYR A 197 0.53 -13.16 7.09
CA TYR A 197 0.42 -13.20 8.55
C TYR A 197 1.70 -13.80 9.14
N ASN A 198 2.31 -13.11 10.11
CA ASN A 198 3.39 -13.65 10.91
C ASN A 198 2.91 -13.94 12.34
N ALA A 199 2.68 -15.22 12.62
CA ALA A 199 2.27 -15.71 13.95
C ALA A 199 3.27 -15.40 15.08
N THR A 200 4.54 -15.13 14.76
CA THR A 200 5.57 -14.83 15.79
C THR A 200 5.55 -13.37 16.27
N SER A 201 5.03 -12.45 15.45
CA SER A 201 4.93 -11.01 15.79
C SER A 201 3.49 -10.51 15.85
N ASP A 202 2.53 -11.43 15.71
CA ASP A 202 1.08 -11.18 15.59
C ASP A 202 0.75 -9.97 14.71
N SER A 203 1.31 -9.99 13.49
CA SER A 203 1.25 -8.87 12.56
C SER A 203 1.00 -9.35 11.14
N VAL A 204 0.07 -8.72 10.43
CA VAL A 204 -0.09 -8.90 8.99
C VAL A 204 0.81 -7.90 8.26
N MET A 205 1.63 -8.41 7.35
CA MET A 205 2.40 -7.59 6.41
C MET A 205 1.76 -7.70 5.03
N LEU A 206 1.24 -6.59 4.53
CA LEU A 206 0.83 -6.43 3.15
C LEU A 206 2.06 -6.02 2.32
N TYR A 207 2.46 -6.91 1.42
CA TYR A 207 3.49 -6.64 0.42
C TYR A 207 2.81 -6.24 -0.88
N VAL A 208 3.22 -5.11 -1.47
CA VAL A 208 2.66 -4.62 -2.75
C VAL A 208 3.79 -4.32 -3.72
N VAL A 209 3.69 -4.83 -4.95
CA VAL A 209 4.60 -4.48 -6.05
C VAL A 209 3.94 -3.43 -6.94
N ALA A 210 4.60 -2.29 -7.08
CA ALA A 210 4.16 -1.19 -7.93
C ALA A 210 5.24 -0.81 -8.98
N PRO A 211 4.87 -0.35 -10.18
CA PRO A 211 5.83 0.21 -11.14
C PRO A 211 6.61 1.39 -10.53
N VAL A 212 7.87 1.58 -10.92
CA VAL A 212 8.70 2.73 -10.47
C VAL A 212 8.12 4.09 -10.88
N ALA A 213 7.25 4.13 -11.89
CA ALA A 213 6.52 5.34 -12.30
C ALA A 213 5.32 5.68 -11.38
N ALA A 214 4.92 4.79 -10.46
CA ALA A 214 3.76 5.00 -9.61
C ALA A 214 4.03 6.04 -8.52
N LEU A 215 3.17 7.06 -8.44
CA LEU A 215 3.29 8.15 -7.46
C LEU A 215 2.94 7.67 -6.03
N TYR A 216 2.04 6.70 -5.94
CA TYR A 216 1.60 6.05 -4.71
C TYR A 216 0.89 4.73 -5.03
N VAL A 217 0.79 3.88 -4.02
CA VAL A 217 -0.12 2.74 -4.00
C VAL A 217 -1.47 3.23 -3.47
N LEU A 218 -2.57 2.88 -4.11
CA LEU A 218 -3.92 3.14 -3.60
C LEU A 218 -4.48 1.84 -3.01
N LEU A 219 -4.63 1.80 -1.69
CA LEU A 219 -5.38 0.74 -1.03
C LEU A 219 -6.88 1.06 -1.13
N VAL A 220 -7.68 0.10 -1.58
CA VAL A 220 -9.13 0.24 -1.65
C VAL A 220 -9.74 -0.84 -0.76
N ASP A 221 -10.51 -0.44 0.24
CA ASP A 221 -11.37 -1.34 1.01
C ASP A 221 -12.78 -0.76 0.92
N TYR A 222 -13.49 -1.13 -0.15
CA TYR A 222 -14.63 -0.36 -0.67
C TYR A 222 -15.67 0.01 0.41
N PRO A 223 -16.14 1.28 0.45
CA PRO A 223 -15.85 2.41 -0.44
C PRO A 223 -14.59 3.22 -0.06
N LEU A 224 -13.87 2.85 1.00
CA LEU A 224 -12.72 3.59 1.52
C LEU A 224 -11.51 3.46 0.59
N LYS A 225 -10.80 4.57 0.34
CA LYS A 225 -9.65 4.67 -0.56
C LYS A 225 -8.50 5.39 0.14
N LEU A 226 -7.38 4.69 0.36
CA LEU A 226 -6.27 5.11 1.21
C LEU A 226 -4.94 5.06 0.43
N PRO A 227 -4.46 6.19 -0.12
CA PRO A 227 -3.18 6.24 -0.81
C PRO A 227 -1.99 6.17 0.16
N LEU A 228 -0.96 5.40 -0.21
CA LEU A 228 0.29 5.23 0.52
C LEU A 228 1.47 5.51 -0.42
N SER A 229 2.24 6.54 -0.12
CA SER A 229 3.34 7.05 -0.92
C SER A 229 4.71 6.60 -0.39
N CYS A 230 5.53 6.00 -1.24
CA CYS A 230 6.93 5.73 -0.90
C CYS A 230 7.77 7.02 -0.92
N SER A 231 8.10 7.57 0.26
CA SER A 231 8.96 8.74 0.40
C SER A 231 10.36 8.58 -0.23
N ALA A 232 10.86 7.35 -0.35
CA ALA A 232 12.13 7.08 -1.02
C ALA A 232 12.10 7.40 -2.54
N GLN A 233 10.93 7.31 -3.20
CA GLN A 233 10.83 7.52 -4.64
C GLN A 233 10.89 9.01 -5.04
N THR A 234 10.43 9.92 -4.17
CA THR A 234 10.52 11.38 -4.40
C THR A 234 11.91 11.96 -4.12
N ALA A 235 12.77 11.26 -3.37
CA ALA A 235 14.18 11.63 -3.27
C ALA A 235 14.93 11.39 -4.59
N SER A 236 14.73 10.20 -5.21
CA SER A 236 15.39 9.80 -6.46
C SER A 236 15.12 10.76 -7.63
N THR A 237 13.90 11.26 -7.77
CA THR A 237 13.52 12.19 -8.85
C THR A 237 14.07 13.61 -8.64
N SER A 238 14.44 14.01 -7.42
CA SER A 238 15.16 15.27 -7.17
C SER A 238 16.63 15.24 -7.63
N SER A 239 17.19 14.05 -7.86
CA SER A 239 18.55 13.86 -8.38
C SER A 239 18.65 13.90 -9.92
N GLY A 240 17.54 14.15 -10.63
CA GLY A 240 17.46 14.20 -12.09
C GLY A 240 18.13 15.41 -12.77
N SER A 241 19.16 15.99 -12.14
CA SER A 241 19.98 17.04 -12.73
C SER A 241 21.42 16.97 -12.22
N GLN A 242 22.07 15.81 -12.40
CA GLN A 242 23.52 15.80 -12.59
C GLN A 242 24.03 14.55 -13.32
N ARG A 243 24.84 14.84 -14.34
CA ARG A 243 26.04 14.10 -14.75
C ARG A 243 25.87 12.81 -15.56
N THR A 244 26.30 12.93 -16.81
CA THR A 244 26.69 11.84 -17.71
C THR A 244 27.94 11.14 -17.19
N ASP A 245 27.82 10.34 -16.13
CA ASP A 245 28.84 9.36 -15.75
C ASP A 245 28.34 7.97 -16.16
N THR A 246 28.89 7.46 -17.27
CA THR A 246 28.66 6.09 -17.73
C THR A 246 29.05 5.11 -16.62
N PRO A 247 28.17 4.19 -16.18
CA PRO A 247 28.56 3.20 -15.18
C PRO A 247 29.62 2.28 -15.77
N VAL A 248 30.86 2.42 -15.31
CA VAL A 248 31.93 1.45 -15.58
C VAL A 248 31.61 0.19 -14.82
N ILE A 249 30.89 -0.72 -15.47
CA ILE A 249 30.68 -2.07 -14.96
C ILE A 249 32.01 -2.80 -15.11
N ASN A 250 32.75 -2.94 -14.01
CA ASN A 250 33.87 -3.87 -13.92
C ASN A 250 33.32 -5.31 -13.93
N LEU A 251 32.97 -5.79 -15.12
CA LEU A 251 32.78 -7.22 -15.38
C LEU A 251 34.10 -7.94 -15.05
N PRO A 252 34.09 -9.02 -14.25
CA PRO A 252 35.22 -9.94 -14.27
C PRO A 252 35.33 -10.53 -15.68
N THR A 253 36.48 -10.34 -16.32
CA THR A 253 36.71 -10.74 -17.71
C THR A 253 36.49 -12.24 -17.87
N PRO A 254 35.61 -12.70 -18.79
CA PRO A 254 35.52 -14.12 -19.10
C PRO A 254 36.82 -14.55 -19.77
N SER A 255 37.53 -15.50 -19.15
CA SER A 255 38.71 -16.12 -19.73
C SER A 255 38.32 -16.91 -20.97
N LEU A 256 38.54 -16.33 -22.14
CA LEU A 256 38.37 -16.96 -23.44
C LEU A 256 39.24 -18.21 -23.55
N LEU A 257 38.59 -19.37 -23.64
CA LEU A 257 39.23 -20.63 -24.02
C LEU A 257 39.73 -20.52 -25.46
N THR A 258 41.05 -20.44 -25.63
CA THR A 258 41.70 -20.44 -26.95
C THR A 258 41.57 -21.82 -27.59
N PRO A 259 41.14 -21.94 -28.87
CA PRO A 259 41.14 -23.22 -29.58
C PRO A 259 42.58 -23.67 -29.88
N PRO A 260 42.85 -24.99 -29.90
CA PRO A 260 44.20 -25.50 -30.15
C PRO A 260 44.58 -25.41 -31.63
N SER A 261 45.87 -25.20 -31.90
CA SER A 261 46.48 -25.36 -33.24
C SER A 261 47.73 -26.25 -33.15
N PRO A 262 48.12 -26.95 -34.23
CA PRO A 262 48.83 -28.22 -34.10
C PRO A 262 50.37 -28.17 -34.26
N HIS A 263 51.01 -29.10 -33.54
CA HIS A 263 52.31 -29.75 -33.78
C HIS A 263 53.65 -28.94 -33.86
N THR A 264 54.44 -29.05 -32.78
CA THR A 264 55.79 -29.70 -32.66
C THR A 264 56.84 -29.48 -33.79
N PRO A 265 58.15 -29.20 -33.52
CA PRO A 265 58.93 -29.88 -32.47
C PRO A 265 60.00 -29.12 -31.64
N THR A 266 60.49 -29.88 -30.64
CA THR A 266 61.61 -29.78 -29.67
C THR A 266 63.00 -29.45 -30.28
N PRO A 267 64.09 -29.20 -29.50
CA PRO A 267 64.43 -29.60 -28.10
C PRO A 267 64.76 -28.39 -27.15
N THR A 268 65.37 -28.47 -25.94
CA THR A 268 66.18 -29.50 -25.24
C THR A 268 66.14 -29.36 -23.68
N GLN A 269 66.81 -30.29 -22.97
CA GLN A 269 67.41 -30.27 -21.60
C GLN A 269 67.41 -28.93 -20.82
N SER A 270 67.09 -28.87 -19.51
CA SER A 270 67.71 -29.68 -18.45
C SER A 270 66.90 -29.70 -17.11
N SER A 271 67.26 -30.61 -16.22
CA SER A 271 66.79 -30.79 -14.83
C SER A 271 68.00 -30.86 -13.89
N PRO A 272 67.85 -30.95 -12.56
CA PRO A 272 66.86 -30.33 -11.67
C PRO A 272 67.55 -29.61 -10.48
N THR A 273 66.79 -28.93 -9.61
CA THR A 273 67.18 -28.80 -8.19
C THR A 273 65.94 -28.98 -7.31
N LEU A 274 66.07 -29.86 -6.32
CA LEU A 274 65.03 -30.29 -5.40
C LEU A 274 65.65 -30.21 -3.99
N ILE A 275 65.15 -29.30 -3.14
CA ILE A 275 65.48 -29.30 -1.70
C ILE A 275 64.18 -29.21 -0.91
N ILE A 276 63.98 -30.23 -0.08
CA ILE A 276 62.89 -30.39 0.90
C ILE A 276 63.34 -29.79 2.23
N GLY A 277 62.43 -29.21 3.01
CA GLY A 277 62.73 -28.69 4.35
C GLY A 277 61.51 -28.33 5.20
N LEU A 278 60.82 -29.35 5.73
CA LEU A 278 60.06 -29.25 6.99
C LEU A 278 60.96 -29.75 8.15
N PRO A 279 60.62 -29.56 9.44
CA PRO A 279 59.84 -28.48 10.06
C PRO A 279 60.53 -27.93 11.34
N ASN A 280 60.01 -26.82 11.88
CA ASN A 280 59.66 -26.62 13.31
C ASN A 280 59.08 -25.22 13.53
#